data_AF-A0A8D9EWX1-F1
#
_entry.id   AF-A0A8D9EWX1-F1
#
_cell.length_a   1.000
_cell.length_b   1.000
_cell.length_c   1.000
_cell.angle_alpha   90.00
_cell.angle_beta   90.00
_cell.angle_gamma   90.00
#
_symmetry.space_group_name_H-M   'P 1'
#
loop_
_entity.id
_entity.type
_entity.pdbx_description
1 polymer ?
#
loop_
_entity_poly.entity_id
_entity_poly.type
_entity_poly.pdbx_seq_one_letter_code
_entity_poly.pdbx_strand_id
1 'polypeptide(L)'
;MNNILSINTRPSFDETITRREIHSYAPYSSITVDSADNIVISINQEDIYLLLSESSIYLEGAILKADGTAFTAGESPEFINNGICFLFEEIRLEMNGFEVETCKNPGITSCMKGYVSYSENEIKKLNIRTTLFVAVYR
;
A
#
# COMPACT_ATOMS: atom_id res chain seq x y z
N MET A 1 18.12 11.45 -60.69
CA MET A 1 17.06 12.07 -59.88
C MET A 1 17.41 11.79 -58.43
N ASN A 2 17.98 12.77 -57.73
CA ASN A 2 18.54 12.57 -56.39
C ASN A 2 17.42 12.69 -55.35
N ASN A 3 17.11 11.59 -54.66
CA ASN A 3 16.28 11.62 -53.45
C ASN A 3 17.14 12.15 -52.30
N ILE A 4 17.05 13.44 -52.04
CA ILE A 4 17.71 14.09 -50.90
C ILE A 4 16.82 13.88 -49.68
N LEU A 5 17.33 13.19 -48.66
CA LEU A 5 16.66 13.02 -47.37
C LEU A 5 16.56 14.38 -46.66
N SER A 6 15.35 14.88 -46.51
CA SER A 6 15.08 16.16 -45.84
C SER A 6 14.83 15.92 -44.35
N ILE A 7 15.78 16.31 -43.50
CA ILE A 7 15.80 16.02 -42.05
C ILE A 7 15.17 17.19 -41.24
N ASN A 8 14.50 18.14 -41.91
CA ASN A 8 13.96 19.35 -41.28
C ASN A 8 12.64 19.15 -40.50
N THR A 9 12.18 17.92 -40.34
CA THR A 9 11.01 17.60 -39.51
C THR A 9 11.36 17.71 -38.03
N ARG A 10 10.49 18.36 -37.25
CA ARG A 10 10.65 18.44 -35.80
C ARG A 10 10.64 17.02 -35.21
N PRO A 11 11.51 16.72 -34.23
CA PRO A 11 11.48 15.44 -33.54
C PRO A 11 10.10 15.26 -32.87
N SER A 12 9.48 14.10 -33.10
CA SER A 12 8.29 13.66 -32.38
C SER A 12 8.72 12.76 -31.24
N PHE A 13 8.29 13.07 -30.02
CA PHE A 13 8.51 12.24 -28.85
C PHE A 13 7.28 11.39 -28.60
N ASP A 14 7.48 10.11 -28.34
CA ASP A 14 6.43 9.19 -27.92
C ASP A 14 6.54 9.04 -26.38
N GLU A 15 5.53 9.55 -25.68
CA GLU A 15 5.42 9.49 -24.21
C GLU A 15 4.41 8.43 -23.75
N THR A 16 4.08 7.46 -24.61
CA THR A 16 3.12 6.41 -24.25
C THR A 16 3.71 5.44 -23.21
N ILE A 17 2.84 4.98 -22.30
CA ILE A 17 3.19 3.95 -21.33
C ILE A 17 3.29 2.60 -22.07
N THR A 18 4.50 2.06 -22.16
CA THR A 18 4.77 0.81 -22.91
C THR A 18 4.71 -0.44 -22.03
N ARG A 19 4.98 -0.31 -20.73
CA ARG A 19 5.13 -1.44 -19.82
C ARG A 19 4.68 -1.11 -18.40
N ARG A 20 4.16 -2.13 -17.71
CA ARG A 20 3.89 -2.12 -16.27
C ARG A 20 4.75 -3.18 -15.58
N GLU A 21 5.32 -2.82 -14.44
CA GLU A 21 6.11 -3.71 -13.59
C GLU A 21 5.65 -3.59 -12.14
N ILE A 22 5.89 -4.64 -11.36
CA ILE A 22 5.61 -4.66 -9.92
C ILE A 22 6.96 -4.66 -9.21
N HIS A 23 7.13 -3.70 -8.31
CA HIS A 23 8.35 -3.51 -7.52
C HIS A 23 8.01 -3.57 -6.04
N SER A 24 8.91 -4.16 -5.25
CA SER A 24 8.80 -4.21 -3.79
C SER A 24 9.76 -3.21 -3.18
N TYR A 25 9.26 -2.39 -2.25
CA TYR A 25 10.05 -1.39 -1.54
C TYR A 25 10.00 -1.70 -0.05
N ALA A 26 11.17 -1.71 0.58
CA ALA A 26 11.30 -1.88 2.03
C ALA A 26 11.28 -0.51 2.73
N PRO A 27 10.82 -0.44 3.98
CA PRO A 27 10.91 0.79 4.77
C PRO A 27 12.37 1.19 5.01
N TYR A 28 12.61 2.50 5.16
CA TYR A 28 13.95 3.05 5.35
C TYR A 28 14.54 2.78 6.74
N SER A 29 13.71 2.59 7.78
CA SER A 29 14.15 2.37 9.16
C SER A 29 14.18 0.89 9.57
N SER A 30 15.10 0.56 10.50
CA SER A 30 15.34 -0.82 10.95
C SER A 30 14.35 -1.27 12.04
N ILE A 31 13.36 -2.08 11.63
CA ILE A 31 12.78 -3.30 12.24
C ILE A 31 12.13 -3.21 13.65
N THR A 32 12.46 -2.27 14.54
CA THR A 32 11.72 -2.07 15.80
C THR A 32 10.91 -0.79 15.72
N VAL A 33 9.62 -0.94 15.43
CA VAL A 33 8.65 0.15 15.41
C VAL A 33 7.92 0.10 16.76
N ASP A 34 8.15 1.09 17.61
CA ASP A 34 7.29 1.33 18.76
C ASP A 34 6.01 2.04 18.30
N SER A 35 4.98 2.07 19.13
CA SER A 35 3.70 2.74 18.93
C SER A 35 3.78 4.21 18.50
N ALA A 36 4.92 4.89 18.72
CA ALA A 36 5.16 6.28 18.34
C ALA A 36 5.98 6.44 17.04
N ASP A 37 6.45 5.35 16.45
CA ASP A 37 7.36 5.39 15.31
C ASP A 37 6.62 5.39 13.97
N ASN A 38 7.12 6.19 13.04
CA ASN A 38 6.60 6.26 11.68
C ASN A 38 7.31 5.26 10.76
N ILE A 39 6.53 4.47 10.03
CA ILE A 39 7.04 3.63 8.94
C ILE A 39 7.05 4.46 7.66
N VAL A 40 8.23 4.75 7.13
CA VAL A 40 8.40 5.54 5.91
C VAL A 40 8.97 4.67 4.80
N ILE A 41 8.22 4.55 3.70
CA ILE A 41 8.64 3.89 2.47
C ILE A 41 8.89 4.99 1.43
N SER A 42 10.16 5.23 1.10
CA SER A 42 10.55 6.25 0.13
C SER A 42 10.84 5.63 -1.22
N ILE A 43 10.17 6.13 -2.26
CA ILE A 43 10.41 5.75 -3.66
C ILE A 43 11.03 6.95 -4.36
N ASN A 44 12.34 6.89 -4.63
CA ASN A 44 13.12 8.01 -5.17
C ASN A 44 13.59 7.75 -6.61
N GLN A 45 12.76 7.10 -7.43
CA GLN A 45 13.10 6.80 -8.82
C GLN A 45 12.58 7.91 -9.74
N GLU A 46 13.48 8.47 -10.56
CA GLU A 46 13.14 9.40 -11.64
C GLU A 46 12.52 8.60 -12.81
N ASP A 47 11.61 9.22 -13.56
CA ASP A 47 10.93 8.68 -14.76
C ASP A 47 9.98 7.48 -14.56
N ILE A 48 9.39 7.32 -13.37
CA ILE A 48 8.38 6.27 -13.11
C ILE A 48 7.04 6.87 -12.69
N TYR A 49 5.97 6.37 -13.31
CA TYR A 49 4.60 6.65 -12.88
C TYR A 49 4.10 5.58 -11.91
N LEU A 50 3.63 6.00 -10.73
CA LEU A 50 3.07 5.11 -9.72
C LEU A 50 1.56 4.93 -9.92
N LEU A 51 1.11 3.69 -10.12
CA LEU A 51 -0.30 3.34 -10.12
C LEU A 51 -0.76 2.96 -8.70
N LEU A 52 -0.98 3.98 -7.86
CA LEU A 52 -1.29 3.80 -6.45
C LEU A 52 -2.58 3.00 -6.19
N SER A 53 -3.56 3.05 -7.09
CA SER A 53 -4.82 2.29 -6.96
C SER A 53 -4.64 0.77 -7.01
N GLU A 54 -3.54 0.28 -7.57
CA GLU A 54 -3.17 -1.15 -7.59
C GLU A 54 -2.00 -1.46 -6.64
N SER A 55 -1.56 -0.48 -5.84
CA SER A 55 -0.52 -0.70 -4.84
C SER A 55 -1.08 -1.37 -3.58
N SER A 56 -0.24 -2.11 -2.87
CA SER A 56 -0.59 -2.75 -1.60
C SER A 56 0.59 -2.71 -0.65
N ILE A 57 0.29 -2.66 0.66
CA ILE A 57 1.31 -2.75 1.71
C ILE A 57 1.31 -4.19 2.20
N TYR A 58 2.48 -4.81 2.18
CA TYR A 58 2.71 -6.14 2.72
C TYR A 58 3.24 -6.03 4.15
N LEU A 59 2.57 -6.71 5.09
CA LEU A 59 2.94 -6.74 6.50
C LEU A 59 3.18 -8.19 6.91
N GLU A 60 4.32 -8.42 7.54
CA GLU A 60 4.72 -9.72 8.09
C GLU A 60 5.16 -9.52 9.55
N GLY A 61 4.74 -10.40 10.44
CA GLY A 61 5.08 -10.32 11.85
C GLY A 61 4.60 -11.54 12.65
N ALA A 62 5.18 -11.70 13.84
CA ALA A 62 4.76 -12.73 14.79
C ALA A 62 3.77 -12.14 15.81
N ILE A 63 2.71 -12.87 16.11
CA ILE A 63 1.73 -12.50 17.13
C ILE A 63 2.10 -13.23 18.41
N LEU A 64 2.32 -12.48 19.48
CA LEU A 64 2.64 -13.01 20.80
C LEU A 64 1.47 -12.80 21.75
N LYS A 65 1.40 -13.62 22.79
CA LYS A 65 0.49 -13.39 23.93
C LYS A 65 0.94 -12.16 24.72
N ALA A 66 0.05 -11.66 25.58
CA ALA A 66 0.35 -10.52 26.46
C ALA A 66 1.53 -10.77 27.41
N ASP A 67 1.85 -12.03 27.70
CA ASP A 67 3.01 -12.45 28.51
C ASP A 67 4.31 -12.58 27.68
N GLY A 68 4.27 -12.26 26.38
CA GLY A 68 5.40 -12.38 25.45
C GLY A 68 5.67 -13.80 24.95
N THR A 69 4.85 -14.79 25.32
CA THR A 69 5.01 -16.17 24.86
C THR A 69 4.30 -16.42 23.53
N ALA A 70 4.78 -17.40 22.77
CA ALA A 70 4.14 -17.83 21.54
C ALA A 70 2.85 -18.63 21.84
N PHE A 71 1.90 -18.59 20.92
CA PHE A 71 0.71 -19.45 20.97
C PHE A 71 1.10 -20.92 20.86
N THR A 72 0.47 -21.77 21.67
CA THR A 72 0.70 -23.22 21.65
C THR A 72 -0.10 -23.89 20.52
N ALA A 73 0.30 -25.11 20.15
CA ALA A 73 -0.40 -25.87 19.12
C ALA A 73 -1.87 -26.11 19.52
N GLY A 74 -2.79 -25.41 18.84
CA GLY A 74 -4.23 -25.45 19.10
C GLY A 74 -4.85 -24.12 19.52
N GLU A 75 -4.04 -23.11 19.87
CA GLU A 75 -4.51 -21.75 20.11
C GLU A 75 -4.35 -20.91 18.85
N SER A 76 -5.43 -20.32 18.36
CA SER A 76 -5.42 -19.40 17.22
C SER A 76 -5.73 -17.97 17.70
N PRO A 77 -4.84 -16.99 17.49
CA PRO A 77 -5.19 -15.60 17.76
C PRO A 77 -6.33 -15.17 16.82
N GLU A 78 -7.39 -14.63 17.41
CA GLU A 78 -8.52 -14.06 16.66
C GLU A 78 -8.31 -12.55 16.53
N PHE A 79 -8.40 -12.05 15.30
CA PHE A 79 -8.47 -10.61 15.05
C PHE A 79 -9.93 -10.21 14.88
N ILE A 80 -10.23 -8.99 15.31
CA ILE A 80 -11.43 -8.31 14.82
C ILE A 80 -11.33 -8.12 13.31
N ASN A 81 -12.47 -8.00 12.62
CA ASN A 81 -12.51 -7.62 11.20
C ASN A 81 -11.55 -6.45 10.96
N ASN A 82 -10.63 -6.62 10.00
CA ASN A 82 -9.66 -5.59 9.63
C ASN A 82 -8.65 -5.22 10.75
N GLY A 83 -8.37 -6.14 11.69
CA GLY A 83 -7.56 -5.90 12.89
C GLY A 83 -6.17 -5.31 12.64
N ILE A 84 -5.52 -5.64 11.53
CA ILE A 84 -4.19 -5.11 11.18
C ILE A 84 -4.22 -3.59 10.92
N CYS A 85 -5.30 -3.08 10.34
CA CYS A 85 -5.43 -1.64 10.06
C CYS A 85 -5.60 -0.82 11.35
N PHE A 86 -5.98 -1.44 12.47
CA PHE A 86 -6.05 -0.76 13.77
C PHE A 86 -4.68 -0.58 14.42
N LEU A 87 -3.62 -1.17 13.87
CA LEU A 87 -2.25 -0.91 14.34
C LEU A 87 -1.74 0.49 13.96
N PHE A 88 -2.40 1.14 12.99
CA PHE A 88 -1.97 2.43 12.47
C PHE A 88 -2.92 3.53 12.91
N GLU A 89 -2.37 4.62 13.44
CA GLU A 89 -3.13 5.84 13.74
C GLU A 89 -3.35 6.68 12.48
N GLU A 90 -2.35 6.78 11.61
CA GLU A 90 -2.41 7.58 10.39
C GLU A 90 -1.63 6.89 9.27
N ILE A 91 -2.17 6.96 8.05
CA ILE A 91 -1.45 6.63 6.82
C ILE A 91 -1.45 7.88 5.96
N ARG A 92 -0.27 8.28 5.50
CA ARG A 92 -0.07 9.46 4.67
C ARG A 92 0.66 9.13 3.38
N LEU A 93 0.15 9.68 2.29
CA LEU A 93 0.81 9.70 1.00
C LEU A 93 1.37 11.10 0.76
N GLU A 94 2.70 11.17 0.66
CA GLU A 94 3.41 12.40 0.32
C GLU A 94 4.07 12.24 -1.06
N MET A 95 3.91 13.24 -1.91
CA MET A 95 4.60 13.34 -3.20
C MET A 95 5.42 14.62 -3.22
N ASN A 96 6.74 14.50 -3.43
CA ASN A 96 7.67 15.64 -3.47
C ASN A 96 7.58 16.55 -2.23
N GLY A 97 7.33 15.97 -1.05
CA GLY A 97 7.18 16.71 0.21
C GLY A 97 5.83 17.40 0.42
N PHE A 98 4.88 17.21 -0.50
CA PHE A 98 3.50 17.66 -0.34
C PHE A 98 2.60 16.49 0.01
N GLU A 99 1.76 16.69 1.02
CA GLU A 99 0.71 15.74 1.38
C GLU A 99 -0.34 15.69 0.26
N VAL A 100 -0.51 14.52 -0.32
CA VAL A 100 -1.52 14.25 -1.36
C VAL A 100 -2.79 13.71 -0.74
N GLU A 101 -2.63 12.77 0.19
CA GLU A 101 -3.75 12.12 0.87
C GLU A 101 -3.33 11.68 2.27
N THR A 102 -4.26 11.84 3.22
CA THR A 102 -4.11 11.35 4.59
C THR A 102 -5.36 10.62 5.02
N CYS A 103 -5.17 9.43 5.60
CA CYS A 103 -6.21 8.68 6.27
C CYS A 103 -5.90 8.57 7.76
N LYS A 104 -6.66 9.30 8.58
CA LYS A 104 -6.65 9.15 10.03
C LYS A 104 -7.53 7.98 10.45
N ASN A 105 -7.07 7.22 11.44
CA ASN A 105 -7.71 6.01 11.95
C ASN A 105 -8.11 5.03 10.83
N PRO A 106 -7.14 4.56 10.01
CA PRO A 106 -7.41 3.67 8.88
C PRO A 106 -8.21 2.43 9.27
N GLY A 107 -8.01 1.88 10.48
CA GLY A 107 -8.82 0.77 11.01
C GLY A 107 -10.32 1.05 11.01
N ILE A 108 -10.75 2.23 11.48
CA ILE A 108 -12.17 2.61 11.55
C ILE A 108 -12.71 2.92 10.15
N THR A 109 -11.99 3.77 9.40
CA THR A 109 -12.43 4.26 8.09
C THR A 109 -12.60 3.12 7.09
N SER A 110 -11.64 2.20 7.03
CA SER A 110 -11.71 1.04 6.13
C SER A 110 -12.71 -0.02 6.62
N CYS A 111 -12.93 -0.18 7.93
CA CYS A 111 -14.03 -1.00 8.45
C CYS A 111 -15.40 -0.49 7.98
N MET A 112 -15.68 0.81 8.16
CA MET A 112 -16.95 1.40 7.74
C MET A 112 -17.17 1.26 6.23
N LYS A 113 -16.12 1.55 5.44
CA LYS A 113 -16.16 1.37 3.98
C LYS A 113 -16.40 -0.09 3.59
N GLY A 114 -15.74 -1.02 4.27
CA GLY A 114 -15.91 -2.46 4.06
C GLY A 114 -17.35 -2.91 4.29
N TYR A 115 -18.00 -2.46 5.37
CA TYR A 115 -19.40 -2.80 5.63
C TYR A 115 -20.37 -2.30 4.56
N VAL A 116 -20.10 -1.15 3.93
CA VAL A 116 -20.96 -0.58 2.89
C VAL A 116 -20.64 -1.14 1.50
N SER A 117 -19.38 -1.54 1.26
CA SER A 117 -18.89 -1.87 -0.08
C SER A 117 -18.77 -3.37 -0.36
N TYR A 118 -18.61 -4.20 0.68
CA TYR A 118 -18.34 -5.62 0.51
C TYR A 118 -19.60 -6.47 0.63
N SER A 119 -19.65 -7.53 -0.17
CA SER A 119 -20.64 -8.58 -0.02
C SER A 119 -20.41 -9.39 1.27
N GLU A 120 -21.44 -10.09 1.75
CA GLU A 120 -21.34 -10.93 2.95
C GLU A 120 -20.21 -11.97 2.87
N ASN A 121 -19.92 -12.48 1.67
CA ASN A 121 -18.86 -13.45 1.44
C ASN A 121 -17.46 -12.82 1.56
N GLU A 122 -17.31 -11.56 1.21
CA GLU A 122 -16.05 -10.82 1.33
C GLU A 122 -15.79 -10.40 2.77
N ILE A 123 -16.83 -9.96 3.49
CA ILE A 123 -16.72 -9.60 4.92
C ILE A 123 -16.23 -10.81 5.74
N LYS A 124 -16.71 -12.02 5.46
CA LYS A 124 -16.25 -13.25 6.15
C LYS A 124 -14.76 -13.52 5.99
N LYS A 125 -14.12 -13.05 4.90
CA LYS A 125 -12.68 -13.25 4.65
C LYS A 125 -11.80 -12.27 5.43
N LEU A 126 -12.36 -11.14 5.88
CA LEU A 126 -11.64 -10.12 6.67
C LEU A 126 -11.29 -10.57 8.09
N ASN A 127 -11.87 -11.68 8.56
CA ASN A 127 -11.58 -12.22 9.89
C ASN A 127 -10.22 -12.94 9.98
N ILE A 128 -9.62 -13.40 8.87
CA ILE A 128 -8.46 -14.31 8.93
C ILE A 128 -7.34 -14.02 7.91
N ARG A 129 -7.54 -13.17 6.89
CA ARG A 129 -6.45 -12.80 5.95
C ARG A 129 -6.60 -11.37 5.47
N THR A 130 -5.84 -10.45 6.07
CA THR A 130 -5.83 -9.05 5.63
C THR A 130 -4.80 -8.86 4.53
N THR A 131 -5.26 -8.78 3.29
CA THR A 131 -4.57 -8.05 2.21
C THR A 131 -5.03 -6.60 2.32
N LEU A 132 -4.10 -5.68 2.62
CA LEU A 132 -4.40 -4.25 2.71
C LEU A 132 -4.66 -3.70 1.31
N PHE A 133 -5.93 -3.38 1.02
CA PHE A 133 -6.28 -2.50 -0.09
C PHE A 133 -6.42 -1.09 0.45
N VAL A 134 -5.39 -0.25 0.28
CA VAL A 134 -5.55 1.21 0.41
C VAL A 134 -6.31 1.65 -0.84
N ALA A 135 -7.63 1.57 -0.74
CA ALA A 135 -8.55 1.93 -1.81
C ALA A 135 -8.65 3.46 -1.91
N VAL A 136 -7.71 4.08 -2.63
CA VAL A 136 -7.90 5.43 -3.21
C VAL A 136 -8.92 5.28 -4.34
N TYR A 137 -10.13 5.79 -4.14
CA TYR A 137 -11.14 5.88 -5.20
C TYR A 137 -11.59 7.34 -5.36
N ARG A 138 -11.71 7.71 -6.65
CA ARG A 138 -12.24 8.98 -7.17
C ARG A 138 -13.65 9.29 -6.66
#